data_AF-A0A1W2BWE6-F1
#
_entry.id   AF-A0A1W2BWE6-F1
#
_cell.length_a   1.000
_cell.length_b   1.000
_cell.length_c   1.000
_cell.angle_alpha   90.00
_cell.angle_beta   90.00
_cell.angle_gamma   90.00
#
_symmetry.space_group_name_H-M   'P 1'
#
loop_
_entity.id
_entity.type
_entity.pdbx_description
1 polymer ?
#
loop_
_entity_poly.entity_id
_entity_poly.type
_entity_poly.pdbx_seq_one_letter_code
_entity_poly.pdbx_strand_id
1 'polypeptide(L)' 'MIAKIARNAEKNIWLGDENYKADAASVIDILSISGTKGKIFVLEAESKKDLPLLDAIVAAFENGFGEMTNG' A
#
# COMPACT_ATOMS: atom_id res chain seq x y z
N MET A 1 0.56 8.66 2.97
CA MET A 1 -0.83 8.19 3.12
C MET A 1 -0.88 6.69 3.41
N ILE A 2 -0.36 5.84 2.53
CA ILE A 2 -0.34 4.36 2.72
C ILE A 2 0.28 3.95 4.06
N ALA A 3 1.49 4.42 4.36
CA ALA A 3 2.14 4.15 5.64
C ALA A 3 1.33 4.59 6.86
N LYS A 4 0.48 5.61 6.74
CA LYS A 4 -0.40 6.03 7.83
C LYS A 4 -1.56 5.05 8.03
N ILE A 5 -2.10 4.49 6.95
CA ILE A 5 -3.17 3.49 7.01
C ILE A 5 -2.60 2.17 7.56
N ALA A 6 -1.46 1.72 7.02
CA ALA A 6 -0.82 0.47 7.41
C ALA A 6 -0.36 0.45 8.88
N ARG A 7 0.04 1.58 9.45
CA ARG A 7 0.40 1.69 10.87
C ARG A 7 -0.77 1.46 11.84
N ASN A 8 -2.01 1.48 11.36
CA ASN A 8 -3.18 1.17 12.19
C ASN A 8 -3.51 -0.33 12.20
N ALA A 9 -2.77 -1.14 11.45
CA ALA A 9 -2.99 -2.58 11.36
C ALA A 9 -2.62 -3.29 12.66
N GLU A 10 -3.34 -4.37 12.98
CA GLU A 10 -3.01 -5.27 14.08
C GLU A 10 -1.69 -6.02 13.81
N LYS A 11 -1.46 -6.36 12.54
CA LYS A 11 -0.26 -7.05 12.05
C LYS A 11 0.31 -6.37 10.82
N ASN A 12 1.44 -6.87 10.33
CA ASN A 12 2.12 -6.23 9.21
C ASN A 12 1.27 -6.32 7.94
N ILE A 13 1.34 -5.25 7.16
CA ILE A 13 0.81 -5.21 5.79
C ILE A 13 2.01 -5.12 4.86
N TRP A 14 2.04 -6.00 3.87
CA TRP A 14 3.11 -6.11 2.90
C TRP A 14 2.64 -5.59 1.56
N LEU A 15 3.48 -4.77 0.92
CA LEU A 15 3.31 -4.29 -0.45
C LEU A 15 4.45 -4.86 -1.28
N GLY A 16 4.18 -5.48 -2.42
CA GLY A 16 5.26 -6.09 -3.18
C GLY A 16 4.87 -6.72 -4.49
N ASP A 17 5.84 -7.36 -5.13
CA ASP A 17 5.63 -8.31 -6.22
C ASP A 17 6.21 -9.69 -5.81
N GLU A 18 6.30 -10.62 -6.75
CA GLU A 18 6.84 -11.96 -6.50
C GLU A 18 8.31 -11.96 -6.04
N ASN A 19 9.06 -10.89 -6.32
CA ASN A 19 10.49 -10.80 -6.06
C ASN A 19 10.83 -9.92 -4.85
N TYR A 20 9.96 -8.95 -4.51
CA TYR A 20 10.24 -8.00 -3.45
C TYR A 20 8.99 -7.66 -2.64
N LYS A 21 9.12 -7.69 -1.30
CA LYS A 21 8.10 -7.24 -0.34
C LYS A 21 8.65 -6.11 0.53
N ALA A 22 7.95 -4.99 0.55
CA ALA A 22 8.15 -3.87 1.47
C ALA A 22 7.12 -3.92 2.59
N ASP A 23 7.52 -3.44 3.77
CA ASP A 23 6.59 -3.10 4.82
C ASP A 23 5.79 -1.85 4.42
N ALA A 24 4.46 -1.98 4.31
CA ALA A 24 3.59 -0.87 3.97
C ALA A 24 3.50 0.19 5.08
N ALA A 25 3.98 -0.06 6.29
CA ALA A 25 4.12 0.94 7.37
C ALA A 25 5.43 1.75 7.30
N SER A 26 6.42 1.27 6.53
CA SER A 26 7.71 1.91 6.29
C SER A 26 7.68 2.74 5.00
N VAL A 27 7.77 4.06 5.14
CA VAL A 27 7.86 4.95 3.96
C VAL A 27 9.12 4.66 3.14
N ILE A 28 10.22 4.30 3.79
CA ILE A 28 11.51 4.02 3.13
C ILE A 28 11.40 2.75 2.28
N ASP A 29 10.75 1.71 2.79
CA ASP A 29 10.59 0.44 2.08
C ASP A 29 9.65 0.61 0.88
N ILE A 30 8.56 1.38 1.03
CA ILE A 30 7.66 1.70 -0.09
C ILE A 30 8.40 2.45 -1.19
N LEU A 31 9.27 3.41 -0.86
CA LEU A 31 10.05 4.14 -1.86
C LEU A 31 11.05 3.24 -2.59
N SER A 32 11.50 2.15 -1.94
CA SER A 32 12.42 1.19 -2.53
C SER A 32 11.78 0.36 -3.66
N ILE A 33 10.45 0.25 -3.69
CA ILE A 33 9.71 -0.55 -4.68
C ILE A 33 9.74 0.03 -6.12
N SER A 34 10.27 1.25 -6.31
CA SER A 34 10.39 1.90 -7.63
C SER A 34 9.08 1.78 -8.42
N GLY A 35 8.01 2.36 -7.87
CA GLY A 35 6.68 2.36 -8.45
C GLY A 35 6.67 3.06 -9.82
N THR A 36 6.68 2.27 -10.89
CA THR A 36 6.51 2.79 -12.25
C THR A 36 5.05 2.59 -12.67
N LYS A 37 4.47 3.57 -13.37
CA LYS A 37 3.10 3.46 -13.88
C LYS A 37 2.94 2.16 -14.70
N GLY A 38 1.88 1.41 -14.42
CA GLY A 38 1.59 0.13 -15.08
C GLY A 38 2.21 -1.10 -14.40
N LYS A 39 3.00 -0.92 -13.34
CA LYS A 39 3.45 -2.04 -12.50
C LYS A 39 2.31 -2.53 -11.62
N ILE A 40 2.17 -3.85 -11.52
CA ILE A 40 1.19 -4.51 -10.65
C ILE A 40 1.88 -4.82 -9.32
N PHE A 41 1.19 -4.52 -8.22
CA PHE A 41 1.62 -4.87 -6.88
C PHE A 41 0.56 -5.72 -6.20
N VAL A 42 1.03 -6.60 -5.31
CA VAL A 42 0.24 -7.42 -4.42
C VAL A 42 0.30 -6.79 -3.03
N LEU A 43 -0.86 -6.74 -2.40
CA LEU A 43 -1.06 -6.28 -1.03
C LEU A 43 -1.48 -7.49 -0.19
N GLU A 44 -0.74 -7.74 0.89
CA GLU A 44 -0.98 -8.87 1.78
C GLU A 44 -1.09 -8.38 3.22
N ALA A 45 -2.08 -8.90 3.96
CA ALA A 45 -2.19 -8.68 5.40
C ALA A 45 -1.99 -9.99 6.15
N GLU A 46 -1.25 -9.95 7.24
CA GLU A 46 -1.03 -11.12 8.10
C GLU A 46 -2.24 -11.44 8.99
N SER A 47 -3.13 -10.47 9.23
CA SER A 47 -4.38 -10.65 9.97
C SER A 47 -5.59 -10.40 9.08
N LYS A 48 -6.60 -11.27 9.19
CA LYS A 48 -7.91 -11.05 8.55
C LYS A 48 -8.62 -9.80 9.08
N LYS A 49 -8.27 -9.31 10.27
CA LYS A 49 -8.84 -8.08 10.82
C LYS A 49 -8.37 -6.84 10.07
N ASP A 50 -7.24 -6.92 9.37
CA ASP A 50 -6.64 -5.82 8.63
C ASP A 50 -7.11 -5.77 7.16
N LEU A 51 -7.98 -6.69 6.73
CA LEU A 51 -8.58 -6.67 5.38
C LEU A 51 -9.20 -5.31 5.01
N PRO A 52 -9.96 -4.63 5.88
CA PRO A 52 -10.50 -3.31 5.55
C PRO A 52 -9.42 -2.24 5.29
N LEU A 53 -8.21 -2.42 5.85
CA LEU A 53 -7.09 -1.52 5.61
C LEU A 53 -6.48 -1.75 4.22
N LEU A 54 -6.50 -2.98 3.71
CA LEU A 54 -6.09 -3.29 2.34
C LEU A 54 -6.99 -2.56 1.35
N ASP A 55 -8.31 -2.61 1.54
CA ASP A 55 -9.27 -1.89 0.69
C ASP A 55 -9.02 -0.38 0.69
N ALA A 56 -8.73 0.20 1.87
CA ALA A 56 -8.41 1.61 1.98
C ALA A 56 -7.09 1.98 1.28
N ILE A 57 -6.10 1.09 1.30
CA ILE A 57 -4.84 1.28 0.57
C ILE A 57 -5.07 1.19 -0.94
N VAL A 58 -5.86 0.22 -1.42
CA VAL A 58 -6.22 0.09 -2.84
C VAL A 58 -6.96 1.33 -3.32
N ALA A 59 -7.95 1.80 -2.57
CA ALA A 59 -8.67 3.04 -2.89
C ALA A 59 -7.72 4.26 -2.94
N ALA A 60 -6.66 4.29 -2.13
CA ALA A 60 -5.65 5.34 -2.21
C ALA A 60 -4.86 5.28 -3.53
N PHE A 61 -4.53 4.09 -4.03
CA PHE A 61 -3.87 3.95 -5.34
C PHE A 61 -4.81 4.32 -6.50
N GLU A 62 -6.06 3.87 -6.46
CA GLU A 62 -7.04 4.13 -7.52
C GLU A 62 -7.40 5.62 -7.64
N ASN A 63 -7.50 6.31 -6.50
CA ASN A 63 -7.76 7.75 -6.46
C ASN A 63 -6.50 8.60 -6.70
N GLY A 64 -5.38 8.01 -7.14
CA GLY A 64 -4.13 8.74 -7.39
C GLY A 64 -3.61 9.44 -6.16
N PHE A 65 -3.72 8.83 -4.97
CA PHE A 65 -3.32 9.39 -3.68
C PHE A 65 -4.05 10.68 -3.29
N GLY A 66 -5.24 10.93 -3.85
CA GLY A 66 -5.99 12.16 -3.62
C GLY A 66 -5.56 13.31 -4.52
N GLU A 67 -4.75 13.06 -5.55
CA GLU A 67 -4.53 13.98 -6.66
C GLU A 67 -5.80 14.02 -7.53
N MET A 68 -6.86 14.66 -7.02
CA MET A 68 -7.86 15.23 -7.91
C MET A 68 -7.15 16.32 -8.72
N THR A 69 -6.84 16.01 -9.97
CA THR A 69 -6.58 17.05 -10.97
C THR A 69 -7.81 17.95 -10.98
N ASN A 70 -7.69 19.16 -10.44
CA ASN A 70 -8.61 20.25 -10.76
C ASN A 70 -8.66 20.35 -12.29
N GLY A 71 -9.76 19.88 -12.88
CA GLY A 71 -10.12 20.16 -14.27
C GLY A 71 -10.83 21.49 -14.36
#